data_AF-A0A970C3B7-F1
#
_entry.id   AF-A0A970C3B7-F1
#
_cell.length_a   1.000
_cell.length_b   1.000
_cell.length_c   1.000
_cell.angle_alpha   90.00
_cell.angle_beta   90.00
_cell.angle_gamma   90.00
#
_symmetry.space_group_name_H-M   'P 1'
#
loop_
_entity.id
_entity.type
_entity.pdbx_description
1 polymer ?
#
loop_
_entity_poly.entity_id
_entity_poly.type
_entity_poly.pdbx_seq_one_letter_code
_entity_poly.pdbx_strand_id
1 'polypeptide(L)'
;MVSGYLEKRARSGWTIVLDFGKDADGKRIRKYQPFKGNKKEAERELARLITEANKETYVDPTTMTTGEYLTWWLEQHSLAKGLAPKTVESYEYLINKHLTPVLG
;
A
#
# COMPACT_ATOMS: atom_id res chain seq x y z
N MET A 1 -16.53 12.00 6.42
CA MET A 1 -16.70 11.36 5.10
C MET A 1 -15.45 11.64 4.29
N VAL A 2 -14.79 10.60 3.80
CA VAL A 2 -13.62 10.73 2.95
C VAL A 2 -14.08 11.23 1.58
N SER A 3 -13.48 12.32 1.10
CA SER A 3 -13.76 12.88 -0.22
C SER A 3 -12.54 12.70 -1.10
N GLY A 4 -12.72 12.55 -2.41
CA GLY A 4 -11.58 12.40 -3.30
C GLY A 4 -11.87 12.92 -4.70
N TYR A 5 -10.81 13.31 -5.39
CA TYR A 5 -10.87 13.83 -6.75
C TYR A 5 -9.66 13.36 -7.57
N LEU A 6 -9.82 13.37 -8.88
CA LEU A 6 -8.76 13.03 -9.82
C LEU A 6 -8.05 14.29 -10.31
N GLU A 7 -6.73 14.29 -10.25
CA GLU A 7 -5.88 15.33 -10.81
C GLU A 7 -5.09 14.78 -12.00
N LYS A 8 -5.14 15.48 -13.15
CA LYS A 8 -4.39 15.06 -14.34
C LYS A 8 -2.99 15.66 -14.30
N ARG A 9 -1.96 14.82 -14.13
CA ARG A 9 -0.56 15.28 -13.94
C ARG A 9 0.31 15.14 -15.20
N ALA A 10 -0.03 14.24 -16.13
CA ALA A 10 0.72 14.02 -17.37
C ALA A 10 -0.18 13.54 -18.54
N ARG A 11 0.39 13.41 -19.76
CA ARG A 11 -0.31 12.91 -20.97
C ARG A 11 -1.01 11.55 -20.75
N SER A 12 -0.46 10.70 -19.88
CA SER A 12 -0.98 9.35 -19.57
C SER A 12 -1.01 9.03 -18.06
N GLY A 13 -0.92 10.04 -17.18
CA GLY A 13 -0.87 9.86 -15.73
C GLY A 13 -1.93 10.66 -15.00
N TRP A 14 -2.74 9.98 -14.20
CA TRP A 14 -3.70 10.54 -13.26
C TRP A 14 -3.15 10.45 -11.83
N THR A 15 -3.57 11.34 -10.95
CA THR A 15 -3.29 11.27 -9.52
C THR A 15 -4.62 11.23 -8.81
N ILE A 16 -4.84 10.19 -8.02
CA ILE A 16 -6.02 10.04 -7.17
C ILE A 16 -5.70 10.74 -5.85
N VAL A 17 -6.46 11.79 -5.54
CA VAL A 17 -6.30 12.54 -4.28
C VAL A 17 -7.43 12.15 -3.34
N LEU A 18 -7.06 11.62 -2.17
CA LEU A 18 -7.98 11.27 -1.09
C LEU A 18 -7.82 12.29 0.05
N ASP A 19 -8.91 12.90 0.45
CA ASP A 19 -8.99 13.87 1.54
C ASP A 19 -9.72 13.23 2.72
N PHE A 20 -8.95 13.03 3.79
CA PHE A 20 -9.39 12.43 5.04
C PHE A 20 -9.85 13.48 6.07
N GLY A 21 -9.88 14.76 5.72
CA GLY A 21 -10.25 15.84 6.62
C GLY A 21 -9.05 16.45 7.33
N LYS A 22 -9.20 16.75 8.63
CA LYS A 22 -8.17 17.38 9.46
C LYS A 22 -7.79 16.47 10.61
N ASP A 23 -6.50 16.43 10.93
CA ASP A 23 -5.94 15.78 12.11
C ASP A 23 -6.35 16.52 13.40
N ALA A 24 -6.06 15.92 14.56
CA ALA A 24 -6.26 16.52 15.88
C ALA A 24 -5.56 17.88 16.03
N ASP A 25 -4.41 18.06 15.36
CA ASP A 25 -3.67 19.33 15.28
C ASP A 25 -4.22 20.33 14.23
N GLY A 26 -5.35 20.02 13.60
CA GLY A 26 -6.00 20.86 12.59
C GLY A 26 -5.33 20.83 11.20
N LYS A 27 -4.28 20.02 11.01
CA LYS A 27 -3.59 19.85 9.73
C LYS A 27 -4.42 19.00 8.77
N ARG A 28 -4.58 19.44 7.52
CA ARG A 28 -5.36 18.71 6.52
C ARG A 28 -4.62 17.44 6.07
N ILE A 29 -5.26 16.29 6.16
CA ILE A 29 -4.71 15.00 5.77
C ILE A 29 -5.17 14.67 4.36
N ARG A 30 -4.24 14.76 3.40
CA ARG A 30 -4.47 14.36 2.01
C ARG A 30 -3.47 13.30 1.59
N LYS A 31 -3.93 12.24 0.92
CA LYS A 31 -3.08 11.23 0.29
C LYS A 31 -3.15 11.36 -1.22
N TYR A 32 -2.00 11.20 -1.86
CA TYR A 32 -1.82 11.32 -3.30
C TYR A 32 -1.36 9.98 -3.84
N GLN A 33 -2.23 9.29 -4.57
CA GLN A 33 -1.90 8.02 -5.22
C GLN A 33 -1.70 8.24 -6.72
N PRO A 34 -0.47 8.09 -7.25
CA PRO A 34 -0.25 8.15 -8.69
C PRO A 34 -0.89 6.93 -9.36
N PHE A 35 -1.63 7.16 -10.44
CA PHE A 35 -2.30 6.13 -11.24
C PHE A 35 -1.91 6.28 -12.71
N LYS A 36 -1.39 5.21 -13.30
CA LYS A 36 -1.07 5.15 -14.74
C LYS A 36 -2.20 4.39 -15.43
N GLY A 37 -2.95 5.05 -16.30
CA GLY A 37 -4.08 4.43 -17.00
C GLY A 37 -5.09 5.42 -17.53
N ASN A 38 -6.27 4.91 -17.91
CA ASN A 38 -7.34 5.71 -18.48
C ASN A 38 -8.20 6.36 -17.39
N LYS A 39 -8.86 7.48 -17.74
CA LYS A 39 -9.72 8.24 -16.79
C LYS A 39 -10.76 7.34 -16.11
N LYS A 40 -11.40 6.45 -16.88
CA LYS A 40 -12.45 5.54 -16.39
C LYS A 40 -11.92 4.51 -15.37
N GLU A 41 -10.68 4.06 -15.53
CA GLU A 41 -10.04 3.14 -14.59
C GLU A 41 -9.64 3.88 -13.31
N ALA A 42 -9.14 5.11 -13.45
CA ALA A 42 -8.83 5.97 -12.31
C ALA A 42 -10.09 6.32 -11.48
N GLU A 43 -11.24 6.56 -12.13
CA GLU A 43 -12.52 6.79 -11.45
C GLU A 43 -13.00 5.55 -10.68
N ARG A 44 -12.85 4.36 -11.28
CA ARG A 44 -13.19 3.09 -10.62
C ARG A 44 -12.32 2.85 -9.40
N GLU A 45 -11.02 3.10 -9.53
CA GLU A 45 -10.06 2.95 -8.43
C GLU A 45 -10.31 3.98 -7.33
N LEU A 46 -10.60 5.24 -7.68
CA LEU A 46 -11.01 6.27 -6.72
C LEU A 46 -12.24 5.82 -5.90
N ALA A 47 -13.29 5.32 -6.56
CA ALA A 47 -14.51 4.86 -5.89
C ALA A 47 -14.23 3.69 -4.93
N ARG A 48 -13.36 2.75 -5.35
CA ARG A 48 -12.90 1.65 -4.51
C ARG A 48 -12.15 2.15 -3.28
N LEU A 49 -11.16 3.05 -3.46
CA LEU A 49 -10.36 3.60 -2.38
C LEU A 49 -11.19 4.43 -1.39
N ILE A 50 -12.17 5.21 -1.86
CA ILE A 50 -13.12 5.92 -0.99
C ILE A 50 -13.95 4.93 -0.16
N THR A 51 -14.39 3.83 -0.78
CA THR A 51 -15.18 2.79 -0.09
C THR A 51 -14.35 2.08 0.98
N GLU A 52 -13.12 1.71 0.66
CA GLU A 52 -12.17 1.11 1.61
C GLU A 52 -11.81 2.09 2.75
N ALA A 53 -11.65 3.38 2.44
CA ALA A 53 -11.36 4.45 3.40
C ALA A 53 -12.51 4.70 4.37
N ASN A 54 -13.76 4.67 3.88
CA ASN A 54 -14.93 4.80 4.75
C ASN A 54 -15.19 3.54 5.60
N LYS A 55 -14.69 2.38 5.18
CA LYS A 55 -14.82 1.11 5.92
C LYS A 55 -13.71 0.89 6.96
N GLU A 56 -12.85 1.89 7.21
CA GLU A 56 -11.64 1.77 8.05
C GLU A 56 -10.68 0.62 7.64
N THR A 57 -10.91 0.00 6.48
CA THR A 57 -10.09 -1.11 5.94
C THR A 57 -9.04 -0.58 4.95
N TYR A 58 -8.86 0.74 4.88
CA TYR A 58 -7.88 1.37 4.01
C TYR A 58 -6.48 1.19 4.59
N VAL A 59 -5.89 0.07 4.23
CA VAL A 59 -4.46 -0.16 4.34
C VAL A 59 -3.82 0.67 3.23
N ASP A 60 -3.10 1.71 3.61
CA ASP A 60 -2.30 2.51 2.69
C ASP A 60 -1.31 1.57 1.97
N PRO A 61 -1.45 1.32 0.65
CA PRO A 61 -0.56 0.37 -0.03
C PRO A 61 0.87 0.91 -0.21
N THR A 62 1.15 2.12 0.31
CA THR A 62 2.30 2.91 -0.14
C THR A 62 3.45 3.04 0.85
N THR A 63 3.45 2.30 1.97
CA THR A 63 4.54 2.40 2.97
C THR A 63 5.04 1.08 3.51
N MET A 64 4.79 -0.05 2.85
CA MET A 64 5.54 -1.24 3.21
C MET A 64 6.87 -1.23 2.46
N THR A 65 7.96 -1.02 3.20
CA THR A 65 9.32 -1.20 2.67
C THR A 65 9.47 -2.63 2.15
N THR A 66 10.45 -2.85 1.27
CA THR A 66 10.66 -4.19 0.73
C THR A 66 11.04 -5.17 1.84
N GLY A 67 11.74 -4.70 2.89
CA GLY A 67 12.00 -5.47 4.10
C GLY A 67 10.74 -5.88 4.84
N GLU A 68 9.85 -4.93 5.12
CA GLU A 68 8.57 -5.21 5.81
C GLU A 68 7.67 -6.16 4.99
N TYR A 69 7.69 -6.05 3.66
CA TYR A 69 6.95 -6.97 2.78
C TYR A 69 7.45 -8.40 2.89
N LEU A 70 8.77 -8.59 2.92
CA LEU A 70 9.39 -9.91 3.01
C LEU A 70 9.09 -10.56 4.37
N THR A 71 9.09 -9.78 5.45
CA THR A 71 8.70 -10.24 6.78
C THR A 71 7.23 -10.66 6.81
N TRP A 72 6.33 -9.79 6.32
CA TRP A 72 4.91 -10.11 6.23
C TRP A 72 4.64 -11.35 5.36
N TRP A 73 5.36 -11.50 4.24
CA TRP A 73 5.24 -12.67 3.37
C TRP A 73 5.71 -13.96 4.04
N LEU A 74 6.79 -13.91 4.81
CA LEU A 74 7.28 -15.06 5.56
C LEU A 74 6.24 -15.52 6.58
N GLU A 75 5.70 -14.59 7.36
CA GLU A 75 4.69 -14.87 8.39
C GLU A 75 3.37 -15.37 7.80
N GLN A 76 2.84 -14.69 6.79
CA GLN A 76 1.50 -14.98 6.28
C GLN A 76 1.48 -16.05 5.21
N HIS A 77 2.49 -16.12 4.34
CA HIS A 77 2.47 -17.02 3.18
C HIS A 77 3.25 -18.31 3.44
N SER A 78 4.41 -18.25 4.09
CA SER A 78 5.24 -19.43 4.29
C SER A 78 4.66 -20.37 5.35
N LEU A 79 4.09 -19.81 6.43
CA LEU A 79 3.43 -20.60 7.47
C LEU A 79 2.06 -21.14 7.02
N ALA A 80 1.25 -20.33 6.32
CA ALA A 80 -0.08 -20.75 5.87
C ALA A 80 -0.07 -21.81 4.76
N LYS A 81 0.97 -21.86 3.93
CA LYS A 81 1.15 -22.92 2.90
C LYS A 81 1.87 -24.17 3.40
N GLY A 82 2.26 -24.21 4.67
CA GLY A 82 2.87 -25.39 5.28
C GLY A 82 4.26 -25.72 4.73
N LEU A 83 5.12 -24.70 4.54
CA LEU A 83 6.52 -24.97 4.20
C LEU A 83 7.20 -25.74 5.33
N ALA A 84 8.18 -26.58 4.97
CA ALA A 84 8.98 -27.29 5.96
C ALA A 84 9.69 -26.26 6.88
N PRO A 85 9.76 -26.50 8.20
CA PRO A 85 10.33 -25.55 9.17
C PRO A 85 11.74 -25.08 8.80
N LYS A 86 12.57 -25.99 8.29
CA LYS A 86 13.93 -25.71 7.85
C LYS A 86 14.01 -24.73 6.67
N THR A 87 13.02 -24.75 5.80
CA THR A 87 12.93 -23.82 4.66
C THR A 87 12.53 -22.43 5.14
N VAL A 88 11.62 -22.35 6.14
CA VAL A 88 11.23 -21.08 6.75
C VAL A 88 12.42 -20.44 7.47
N GLU A 89 13.17 -21.20 8.27
CA GLU A 89 14.39 -20.71 8.93
C GLU A 89 15.44 -20.20 7.93
N SER A 90 15.62 -20.93 6.82
CA SER A 90 16.55 -20.52 5.77
C SER A 90 16.12 -19.22 5.09
N TYR A 91 14.82 -19.05 4.84
CA TYR A 91 14.28 -17.83 4.24
C TYR A 91 14.35 -16.65 5.20
N GLU A 92 14.04 -16.85 6.48
CA GLU A 92 14.19 -15.84 7.52
C GLU A 92 15.64 -15.35 7.61
N TYR A 93 16.60 -16.28 7.64
CA TYR A 93 18.02 -15.95 7.65
C TYR A 93 18.44 -15.14 6.41
N LEU A 94 18.01 -15.56 5.22
CA LEU A 94 18.32 -14.85 3.98
C LEU A 94 17.70 -13.45 3.94
N ILE A 95 16.44 -13.33 4.36
CA ILE A 95 15.73 -12.05 4.40
C ILE A 95 16.43 -11.10 5.39
N ASN A 96 16.61 -11.50 6.65
CA ASN A 96 17.16 -10.64 7.69
C ASN A 96 18.64 -10.28 7.46
N LYS A 97 19.45 -11.21 6.94
CA LYS A 97 20.89 -11.01 6.81
C LYS A 97 21.31 -10.37 5.48
N HIS A 98 20.56 -10.60 4.40
CA HIS A 98 20.98 -10.19 3.05
C HIS A 98 20.00 -9.24 2.36
N LEU A 99 18.69 -9.37 2.58
CA LEU A 99 17.71 -8.58 1.85
C LEU A 99 17.32 -7.31 2.61
N THR A 100 17.00 -7.41 3.91
CA THR A 100 16.63 -6.25 4.74
C THR A 100 17.74 -5.18 4.82
N PRO A 101 19.04 -5.51 4.96
CA PRO A 101 20.09 -4.48 5.05
C PRO A 101 20.36 -3.75 3.73
N VAL A 102 19.93 -4.30 2.59
CA VAL A 102 20.23 -3.79 1.24
C VAL A 102 19.01 -3.12 0.60
N LEU A 103 17.81 -3.58 0.97
CA LEU A 103 16.53 -3.15 0.38
C LEU A 103 15.59 -2.45 1.38
N GLY A 104 16.02 -2.32 2.64
CA GLY A 104 15.32 -1.62 3.72
C GLY A 104 15.51 -0.12 3.66
#